data_AF-A0A2N0Z4H9-F1
#
_entry.id   AF-A0A2N0Z4H9-F1
#
_cell.length_a   1.000
_cell.length_b   1.000
_cell.length_c   1.000
_cell.angle_alpha   90.00
_cell.angle_beta   90.00
_cell.angle_gamma   90.00
#
_symmetry.space_group_name_H-M   'P 1'
#
loop_
_entity.id
_entity.type
_entity.pdbx_description
1 polymer ?
#
loop_
_entity_poly.entity_id
_entity_poly.type
_entity_poly.pdbx_seq_one_letter_code
_entity_poly.pdbx_strand_id
1 'polypeptide(L)'
;MRGKSFCVSYFLDTNLFVANFQFNSRDNAKLLKYSQRGDIKLYLTYTNYKEILKKYKDTISPISKNMKSANAEFSKHSGNLIVNEIKKPKDYTDKYKIYLDRLIEKNNIEIINHINDFSFKLIEKYFNNEKPLAIFIMKSLI
;
A
#
# COMPACT_ATOMS: atom_id res chain seq x y z
N MET A 1 -6.28 -7.26 -43.70
CA MET A 1 -6.32 -6.11 -42.76
C MET A 1 -6.29 -6.65 -41.33
N ARG A 2 -5.16 -6.54 -40.61
CA ARG A 2 -5.10 -6.92 -39.19
C ARG A 2 -5.75 -5.79 -38.39
N GLY A 3 -6.91 -6.06 -37.79
CA GLY A 3 -7.61 -5.11 -36.94
C GLY A 3 -6.70 -4.62 -35.81
N LYS A 4 -6.72 -3.31 -35.54
CA LYS A 4 -6.04 -2.74 -34.37
C LYS A 4 -6.58 -3.46 -33.13
N SER A 5 -5.74 -4.27 -32.48
CA SER A 5 -6.09 -4.88 -31.20
C SER A 5 -6.12 -3.75 -30.18
N PHE A 6 -7.32 -3.36 -29.76
CA PHE A 6 -7.52 -2.36 -28.72
C PHE A 6 -7.11 -2.99 -27.39
N CYS A 7 -5.91 -2.66 -26.91
CA CYS A 7 -5.46 -3.04 -25.57
C CYS A 7 -6.15 -2.12 -24.56
N VAL A 8 -7.12 -2.65 -23.81
CA VAL A 8 -7.85 -1.87 -22.79
C VAL A 8 -6.93 -1.60 -21.60
N SER A 9 -6.95 -0.36 -21.10
CA SER A 9 -6.10 0.09 -20.00
C SER A 9 -6.94 0.45 -18.78
N TYR A 10 -6.54 -0.02 -17.60
CA TYR A 10 -7.23 0.23 -16.34
C TYR A 10 -6.28 0.81 -15.30
N PHE A 11 -6.73 1.84 -14.59
CA PHE A 11 -6.06 2.37 -13.41
C PHE A 11 -6.65 1.75 -12.14
N LEU A 12 -5.77 1.19 -11.30
CA LEU A 12 -6.16 0.56 -10.06
C LEU A 12 -6.28 1.59 -8.94
N ASP A 13 -7.46 1.67 -8.36
CA ASP A 13 -7.74 2.53 -7.20
C ASP A 13 -7.28 1.87 -5.89
N THR A 14 -6.86 2.69 -4.93
CA THR A 14 -6.44 2.24 -3.60
C THR A 14 -7.50 1.38 -2.91
N ASN A 15 -8.79 1.70 -3.06
CA ASN A 15 -9.88 0.99 -2.37
C ASN A 15 -10.01 -0.47 -2.81
N LEU A 16 -9.60 -0.81 -4.04
CA LEU A 16 -9.60 -2.19 -4.53
C LEU A 16 -8.67 -3.09 -3.72
N PHE A 17 -7.58 -2.53 -3.17
CA PHE A 17 -6.65 -3.22 -2.27
C PHE A 17 -7.08 -3.13 -0.81
N VAL A 18 -7.67 -2.02 -0.39
CA VAL A 18 -8.08 -1.84 1.01
C VAL A 18 -9.26 -2.74 1.38
N ALA A 19 -10.18 -2.99 0.44
CA ALA A 19 -11.28 -3.93 0.64
C ALA A 19 -10.78 -5.36 0.89
N ASN A 20 -9.65 -5.73 0.29
CA ASN A 20 -8.99 -7.01 0.50
C ASN A 20 -7.50 -6.85 0.23
N PHE A 21 -6.69 -6.73 1.28
CA PHE A 21 -5.24 -6.54 1.17
C PHE A 21 -4.53 -7.72 0.50
N GLN A 22 -5.12 -8.92 0.52
CA GLN A 22 -4.59 -10.06 -0.22
C GLN A 22 -4.92 -9.98 -1.72
N PHE A 23 -5.82 -9.09 -2.14
CA PHE A 23 -6.16 -8.87 -3.55
C PHE A 23 -6.51 -10.16 -4.32
N ASN A 24 -7.10 -11.13 -3.62
CA ASN A 24 -7.29 -12.51 -4.10
C ASN A 24 -8.76 -12.87 -4.35
N SER A 25 -9.65 -11.87 -4.41
CA SER A 25 -11.04 -12.09 -4.79
C SER A 25 -11.12 -12.73 -6.19
N ARG A 26 -12.21 -13.42 -6.49
CA ARG A 26 -12.42 -14.08 -7.80
C ARG A 26 -12.28 -13.08 -8.95
N ASP A 27 -12.81 -11.87 -8.78
CA ASP A 27 -12.79 -10.84 -9.81
C ASP A 27 -11.41 -10.22 -9.97
N ASN A 28 -10.69 -9.98 -8.87
CA ASN A 28 -9.29 -9.56 -8.94
C ASN A 28 -8.43 -10.63 -9.62
N ALA A 29 -8.63 -11.91 -9.28
CA ALA A 29 -7.91 -13.01 -9.90
C ALA A 29 -8.15 -13.11 -11.42
N LYS A 30 -9.37 -12.83 -11.89
CA LYS A 30 -9.67 -12.74 -13.33
C LYS A 30 -8.96 -11.55 -13.98
N LEU A 31 -9.05 -10.37 -13.34
CA LEU A 31 -8.38 -9.15 -13.81
C LEU A 31 -6.87 -9.37 -13.96
N LEU A 32 -6.23 -9.93 -12.93
CA LEU A 32 -4.81 -10.27 -12.93
C LEU A 32 -4.45 -11.28 -14.05
N LYS A 33 -5.27 -12.30 -14.27
CA LYS A 33 -5.07 -13.27 -15.37
C LYS A 33 -5.12 -12.62 -16.75
N TYR A 34 -6.05 -11.69 -16.98
CA TYR A 34 -6.13 -10.94 -18.24
C TYR A 34 -4.89 -10.06 -18.44
N SER A 35 -4.41 -9.41 -17.37
CA SER A 35 -3.16 -8.64 -17.40
C SER A 35 -1.95 -9.50 -17.75
N GLN A 36 -1.84 -10.68 -17.14
CA GLN A 36 -0.76 -11.65 -17.41
C GLN A 36 -0.74 -12.14 -18.87
N ARG A 37 -1.91 -12.27 -19.50
CA ARG A 37 -2.05 -12.66 -20.91
C ARG A 37 -1.78 -11.51 -21.89
N GLY A 38 -1.70 -10.28 -21.39
CA GLY A 38 -1.59 -9.07 -22.22
C GLY A 38 -2.92 -8.63 -22.83
N ASP A 39 -4.05 -9.19 -22.39
CA ASP A 39 -5.39 -8.82 -22.86
C ASP A 39 -5.78 -7.40 -22.40
N ILE A 40 -5.25 -7.00 -21.24
CA ILE A 40 -5.43 -5.67 -20.64
C ILE A 40 -4.11 -5.16 -20.09
N LYS A 41 -4.00 -3.84 -19.89
CA LYS A 41 -2.92 -3.22 -19.11
C LYS A 41 -3.45 -2.68 -17.80
N LEU A 42 -2.73 -2.95 -16.73
CA LEU A 42 -3.04 -2.45 -15.40
C LEU A 42 -1.99 -1.42 -14.98
N TYR A 43 -2.48 -0.31 -14.47
CA TYR A 43 -1.66 0.80 -14.01
C TYR A 43 -1.94 1.10 -12.55
N LEU A 44 -0.89 1.40 -11.79
CA LEU A 44 -0.98 1.89 -10.42
C LEU A 44 -0.16 3.16 -10.31
N THR A 45 -0.69 4.23 -9.74
CA THR A 45 0.14 5.41 -9.48
C THR A 45 1.06 5.13 -8.28
N TYR A 46 2.25 5.74 -8.25
CA TYR A 46 3.11 5.67 -7.07
C TYR A 46 2.41 6.17 -5.79
N THR A 47 1.54 7.18 -5.94
CA THR A 47 0.71 7.69 -4.85
C THR A 47 -0.23 6.62 -4.31
N ASN A 48 -0.97 5.90 -5.18
CA ASN A 48 -1.85 4.82 -4.76
C ASN A 48 -1.05 3.69 -4.10
N TYR A 49 0.10 3.32 -4.66
CA TYR A 49 1.00 2.33 -4.05
C TYR A 49 1.36 2.70 -2.61
N LYS A 50 1.81 3.94 -2.37
CA LYS A 50 2.17 4.40 -1.01
C LYS A 50 0.94 4.49 -0.10
N GLU A 51 -0.21 4.88 -0.65
CA GLU A 51 -1.47 4.93 0.10
C GLU A 51 -1.92 3.54 0.57
N ILE A 52 -1.81 2.52 -0.28
CA ILE A 52 -2.11 1.13 0.06
C ILE A 52 -1.23 0.67 1.24
N LEU A 53 0.08 0.93 1.19
CA LEU A 53 1.01 0.59 2.28
C LEU A 53 0.67 1.33 3.58
N LYS A 54 0.36 2.63 3.49
CA LYS A 54 -0.03 3.43 4.66
C LYS A 54 -1.32 2.91 5.28
N LYS A 55 -2.36 2.66 4.48
CA LYS A 55 -3.63 2.11 4.97
C LYS A 55 -3.44 0.74 5.62
N TYR A 56 -2.59 -0.12 5.07
CA TYR A 56 -2.24 -1.40 5.71
C TYR A 56 -1.58 -1.20 7.08
N LYS A 57 -0.61 -0.29 7.17
CA LYS A 57 0.06 0.08 8.44
C LYS A 57 -0.93 0.62 9.45
N ASP A 58 -1.84 1.49 9.03
CA ASP A 58 -2.87 2.11 9.88
C ASP A 58 -3.86 1.06 10.39
N THR A 59 -4.17 0.02 9.60
CA THR A 59 -4.98 -1.13 10.05
C THR A 59 -4.24 -2.02 11.06
N ILE A 60 -2.96 -2.34 10.83
CA ILE A 60 -2.23 -3.28 11.69
C ILE A 60 -1.73 -2.66 12.99
N SER A 61 -1.51 -1.34 13.01
CA SER A 61 -1.01 -0.61 14.17
C SER A 61 -1.87 -0.73 15.43
N PRO A 62 -3.20 -0.48 15.40
CA PRO A 62 -4.06 -0.67 16.57
C PRO A 62 -4.15 -2.15 16.97
N ILE A 63 -4.18 -3.08 16.01
CA ILE A 63 -4.22 -4.52 16.29
C ILE A 63 -2.99 -4.93 17.10
N SER A 64 -1.79 -4.53 16.65
CA SER A 64 -0.53 -4.81 17.34
C SER A 64 -0.51 -4.22 18.77
N LYS A 65 -1.04 -3.01 18.95
CA LYS A 65 -1.16 -2.38 20.29
C LYS A 65 -2.11 -3.16 21.19
N ASN A 66 -3.28 -3.55 20.69
CA ASN A 66 -4.27 -4.30 21.45
C ASN A 66 -3.75 -5.68 21.86
N MET A 67 -3.04 -6.37 20.95
CA MET A 67 -2.37 -7.64 21.28
C MET A 67 -1.35 -7.47 22.40
N LYS A 68 -0.54 -6.39 22.39
CA LYS A 68 0.42 -6.12 23.46
C LYS A 68 -0.27 -5.88 24.80
N SER A 69 -1.35 -5.10 24.79
CA SER A 69 -2.13 -4.84 26.00
C SER A 69 -2.73 -6.12 26.56
N ALA A 70 -3.40 -6.91 25.72
CA ALA A 70 -4.03 -8.17 26.13
C ALA A 70 -3.01 -9.19 26.66
N ASN A 71 -1.84 -9.29 26.02
CA ASN A 71 -0.78 -10.19 26.44
C ASN A 71 -0.18 -9.79 27.80
N ALA A 72 -0.04 -8.49 28.05
CA ALA A 72 0.41 -7.98 29.35
C ALA A 72 -0.65 -8.20 30.44
N GLU A 73 -1.93 -7.99 30.13
CA GLU A 73 -3.05 -8.24 31.05
C GLU A 73 -3.13 -9.73 31.43
N PHE A 74 -3.05 -10.62 30.46
CA PHE A 74 -3.04 -12.06 30.72
C PHE A 74 -1.84 -12.50 31.57
N SER A 75 -0.66 -11.94 31.32
CA SER A 75 0.55 -12.24 32.10
C SER A 75 0.42 -11.84 33.57
N LYS A 76 -0.29 -10.74 33.87
CA LYS A 76 -0.58 -10.36 35.26
C LYS A 76 -1.41 -11.41 36.01
N HIS A 77 -2.31 -12.11 35.32
CA HIS A 77 -3.22 -13.07 35.94
C HIS A 77 -2.72 -14.51 35.91
N SER A 78 -1.97 -14.90 34.89
CA SER A 78 -1.52 -16.29 34.68
C SER A 78 -0.04 -16.54 35.02
N GLY A 79 0.74 -15.47 35.22
CA GLY A 79 2.20 -15.54 35.38
C GLY A 79 2.97 -15.81 34.08
N ASN A 80 2.29 -16.04 32.95
CA ASN A 80 2.90 -16.37 31.66
C ASN A 80 2.36 -15.48 30.52
N LEU A 81 3.14 -15.31 29.46
CA LEU A 81 2.68 -14.62 28.25
C LEU A 81 1.89 -15.60 27.36
N ILE A 82 0.84 -15.12 26.68
CA ILE A 82 0.13 -15.86 25.62
C ILE A 82 1.02 -15.94 24.37
N VAL A 83 1.68 -14.83 24.05
CA VAL A 83 2.55 -14.69 22.89
C VAL A 83 3.89 -14.12 23.33
N ASN A 84 4.97 -14.85 23.12
CA ASN A 84 6.31 -14.42 23.58
C ASN A 84 6.82 -13.19 22.82
N GLU A 85 6.46 -13.04 21.53
CA GLU A 85 6.91 -11.92 20.70
C GLU A 85 5.77 -11.32 19.87
N ILE A 86 5.48 -10.04 20.09
CA ILE A 86 4.58 -9.26 19.26
C ILE A 86 5.41 -8.29 18.42
N LYS A 87 5.49 -8.58 17.12
CA LYS A 87 6.28 -7.79 16.15
C LYS A 87 5.78 -6.35 16.06
N LYS A 88 6.67 -5.45 15.64
CA LYS A 88 6.33 -4.04 15.45
C LYS A 88 5.42 -3.92 14.22
N PRO A 89 4.51 -2.93 14.16
CA PRO A 89 3.68 -2.67 12.97
C PRO A 89 4.50 -2.52 11.67
N LYS A 90 5.72 -1.98 11.78
CA LYS A 90 6.67 -1.87 10.68
C LYS A 90 7.01 -3.24 10.08
N ASP A 91 7.26 -4.26 10.89
CA ASP A 91 7.64 -5.60 10.40
C ASP A 91 6.54 -6.25 9.56
N TYR A 92 5.27 -6.02 9.92
CA TYR A 92 4.13 -6.47 9.12
C TYR A 92 3.99 -5.66 7.83
N THR A 93 4.21 -4.35 7.91
CA THR A 93 4.16 -3.45 6.74
C THR A 93 5.25 -3.80 5.72
N ASP A 94 6.46 -4.09 6.17
CA ASP A 94 7.58 -4.47 5.31
C ASP A 94 7.32 -5.81 4.62
N LYS A 95 6.73 -6.79 5.33
CA LYS A 95 6.27 -8.04 4.72
C LYS A 95 5.18 -7.82 3.68
N TYR A 96 4.23 -6.95 3.97
CA TYR A 96 3.16 -6.62 3.04
C TYR A 96 3.69 -5.87 1.80
N LYS A 97 4.68 -5.01 1.96
CA LYS A 97 5.39 -4.38 0.84
C LYS A 97 5.99 -5.44 -0.09
N ILE A 98 6.71 -6.42 0.45
CA ILE A 98 7.28 -7.52 -0.35
C ILE A 98 6.19 -8.29 -1.09
N TYR A 99 5.06 -8.53 -0.44
CA TYR A 99 3.90 -9.17 -1.07
C TYR A 99 3.36 -8.33 -2.24
N LEU A 100 3.11 -7.04 -2.01
CA LEU A 100 2.57 -6.12 -3.00
C LEU A 100 3.50 -5.96 -4.20
N ASP A 101 4.81 -5.82 -3.96
CA ASP A 101 5.82 -5.72 -5.01
C ASP A 101 5.81 -6.97 -5.91
N ARG A 102 5.78 -8.16 -5.32
CA ARG A 102 5.67 -9.43 -6.06
C ARG A 102 4.37 -9.55 -6.84
N LEU A 103 3.26 -9.05 -6.27
CA LEU A 103 1.97 -9.04 -6.95
C LEU A 103 2.00 -8.12 -8.17
N ILE A 104 2.61 -6.94 -8.04
CA ILE A 104 2.75 -5.98 -9.15
C ILE A 104 3.58 -6.59 -10.28
N GLU A 105 4.75 -7.12 -9.94
CA GLU A 105 5.68 -7.74 -10.90
C GLU A 105 5.05 -8.93 -11.62
N LYS A 106 4.49 -9.89 -10.87
CA LYS A 106 3.91 -11.12 -11.44
C LYS A 106 2.71 -10.86 -12.37
N ASN A 107 2.07 -9.70 -12.28
CA ASN A 107 0.86 -9.40 -13.03
C ASN A 107 1.03 -8.25 -14.01
N ASN A 108 2.27 -7.87 -14.34
CA ASN A 108 2.58 -6.80 -15.30
C ASN A 108 1.85 -5.49 -14.99
N ILE A 109 1.72 -5.15 -13.70
CA ILE A 109 1.12 -3.88 -13.29
C ILE A 109 2.20 -2.80 -13.39
N GLU A 110 1.96 -1.77 -14.19
CA GLU A 110 2.91 -0.68 -14.39
C GLU A 110 2.72 0.40 -13.32
N ILE A 111 3.81 0.77 -12.61
CA ILE A 111 3.77 1.87 -11.65
C ILE A 111 4.09 3.17 -12.38
N ILE A 112 3.12 4.09 -12.42
CA ILE A 112 3.29 5.43 -12.98
C ILE A 112 3.73 6.39 -11.89
N ASN A 113 4.90 7.00 -12.07
CA ASN A 113 5.42 8.06 -11.21
C ASN A 113 4.83 9.42 -11.60
N HIS A 114 4.60 10.29 -10.61
CA HIS A 114 4.31 11.69 -10.89
C HIS A 114 5.59 12.41 -11.33
N ILE A 115 5.48 13.20 -12.39
CA ILE A 115 6.61 13.83 -13.11
C ILE A 115 7.26 14.97 -12.31
N ASN A 116 6.58 15.53 -11.28
CA ASN A 116 7.06 16.71 -10.56
C ASN A 116 7.78 16.34 -9.24
N ASP A 117 9.09 16.60 -9.19
CA ASP A 117 9.97 16.37 -8.04
C ASP A 117 9.49 17.03 -6.73
N PHE A 118 8.85 18.19 -6.80
CA PHE A 118 8.36 18.89 -5.61
C PHE A 118 7.16 18.16 -4.99
N SER A 119 6.18 17.80 -5.83
CA SER A 119 5.02 17.02 -5.42
C SER A 119 5.45 15.66 -4.88
N PHE A 120 6.43 15.02 -5.52
CA PHE A 120 7.00 13.75 -5.06
C PHE A 120 7.60 13.88 -3.64
N LYS A 121 8.41 14.90 -3.37
CA LYS A 121 8.98 15.16 -2.02
C LYS A 121 7.91 15.38 -0.96
N LEU A 122 6.85 16.14 -1.28
CA LEU A 122 5.72 16.35 -0.36
C LEU A 122 4.97 15.04 -0.06
N ILE A 123 4.73 14.26 -1.11
CA ILE A 123 4.07 12.94 -1.03
C ILE A 123 4.90 11.99 -0.15
N GLU A 124 6.22 11.92 -0.35
CA GLU A 124 7.10 11.08 0.47
C GLU A 124 7.03 11.47 1.95
N LYS A 125 7.12 12.76 2.26
CA LYS A 125 7.00 13.26 3.64
C LYS A 125 5.67 12.89 4.29
N TYR A 126 4.56 13.08 3.55
CA TYR A 126 3.22 12.71 4.02
C TYR A 126 3.12 11.21 4.36
N PHE A 127 3.72 10.35 3.54
CA PHE A 127 3.68 8.90 3.76
C PHE A 127 4.65 8.42 4.85
N ASN A 128 5.74 9.14 5.08
CA ASN A 128 6.70 8.83 6.14
C ASN A 128 6.31 9.43 7.51
N ASN A 129 5.19 10.15 7.61
CA ASN A 129 4.81 10.95 8.78
C ASN A 129 5.90 11.97 9.18
N GLU A 130 6.64 12.48 8.21
CA GLU A 130 7.57 13.58 8.40
C GLU A 130 6.83 14.91 8.32
N LYS A 131 7.23 15.89 9.13
CA LYS A 131 6.65 17.23 9.03
C LYS A 131 6.87 17.76 7.59
N PRO A 132 5.81 18.23 6.91
CA PRO A 132 5.99 18.93 5.65
C PRO A 132 6.92 20.13 5.89
N LEU A 133 7.70 20.52 4.87
CA LEU A 133 8.51 21.74 4.93
C LEU A 133 7.61 22.85 5.46
N ALA A 134 8.09 23.64 6.44
CA ALA A 134 7.47 24.90 6.75
C ALA A 134 7.40 25.65 5.42
N ILE A 135 6.21 25.72 4.83
CA ILE A 135 5.96 26.52 3.65
C ILE A 135 6.15 27.94 4.18
N PHE A 136 7.37 28.47 4.04
CA PHE A 136 7.56 29.91 4.00
C PHE A 136 6.73 30.35 2.80
N ILE A 137 5.48 30.74 3.08
CA ILE A 137 4.70 31.54 2.15
C ILE A 137 5.56 32.79 1.99
N MET A 138 6.35 32.83 0.91
CA MET A 138 6.95 34.08 0.46
C MET A 138 5.77 34.98 0.09
N LYS A 139 5.28 35.74 1.07
CA LYS A 139 4.79 37.08 0.83
C LYS A 139 5.99 37.88 0.33
N SER A 140 6.25 37.77 -0.97
CA SER A 140 7.18 38.65 -1.67
C SER A 140 6.40 39.27 -2.82
N LEU A 141 5.81 40.42 -2.50
CA LEU A 141 5.74 41.62 -3.34
C LEU A 141 5.63 41.39 -4.84
N ILE A 142 4.40 41.46 -5.37
CA ILE A 142 4.03 42.35 -6.48
C ILE A 142 2.71 43.03 -6.08
#